data_AF-A0A480R6X6-F1
#
_entry.id   AF-A0A480R6X6-F1
#
_cell.length_a   1.000
_cell.length_b   1.000
_cell.length_c   1.000
_cell.angle_alpha   90.00
_cell.angle_beta   90.00
_cell.angle_gamma   90.00
#
_symmetry.space_group_name_H-M   'P 1'
#
loop_
_entity.id
_entity.type
_entity.pdbx_description
1 polymer ?
#
loop_
_entity_poly.entity_id
_entity_poly.type
_entity_poly.pdbx_seq_one_letter_code
_entity_poly.pdbx_strand_id
1 'polypeptide(L)'
;MAEEEAASATTEKAIRIQRVFINLLDSYSSRNIGKFLSNCVLGASLEDITEEEEEEDEYKSTMLDASLAKLKEGTFQIVGTLSKPESPRPDFAMETYCAISREDLLMHLLECDVIIYNITEHPQQVEEAVWAVSALNEETSHFAKRKLFILVSTVMTWARSKALDPDDTEIPFTEEDYRRRKHHPNFLDHINAEKMVLKLGKNVKKFATYVVAAGLQYGMEGGILHAFFKLAWLGEVPALPVFGDGTNIIPAIHVLDLAGVIQNIIDHVPKLHYLVAVDDSVHTLEDFVKCISRSTGPGKIQKVPKENAFLTKDLTQENIDHLLLNLRMEALFVKENFNIRWSAQAGFVENINSILKEYKQSRRLLPIKICILGPPAVGKSSIAEALSKYYKLHHIKLKDVVSEAIAKLEAIVTPKEVGEGGEEEGEEEEEEENVEDAQELLDGIKESMEQNAGQLEDQYIIRFIKEKLKSMPCRNQGYILDGFPKTYDQAKELFNQEDEEEEEEVKGKMLPHDKLIIPGPHPRHVEDPNLGASAARLHHCHSNTRSNPRLRPTPQLTATLDP
;
A
#
# COMPACT_ATOMS: atom_id res chain seq x y z
N MET A 1 26.71 -57.70 -23.73
CA MET A 1 25.75 -56.76 -24.35
C MET A 1 24.65 -56.50 -23.35
N ALA A 2 24.96 -55.63 -22.40
CA ALA A 2 24.12 -55.03 -21.35
C ALA A 2 25.12 -54.56 -20.28
N GLU A 3 25.83 -53.46 -20.58
CA GLU A 3 26.67 -52.67 -19.65
C GLU A 3 27.46 -51.64 -20.49
N GLU A 4 26.74 -50.77 -21.22
CA GLU A 4 27.37 -49.60 -21.87
C GLU A 4 26.31 -48.56 -22.26
N GLU A 5 25.47 -48.14 -21.30
CA GLU A 5 24.50 -47.07 -21.55
C GLU A 5 24.08 -46.30 -20.27
N ALA A 6 25.02 -46.11 -19.33
CA ALA A 6 24.77 -45.42 -18.06
C ALA A 6 25.73 -44.24 -17.78
N ALA A 7 26.34 -43.66 -18.82
CA ALA A 7 27.27 -42.54 -18.64
C ALA A 7 27.21 -41.54 -19.81
N SER A 8 26.21 -40.63 -19.81
CA SER A 8 26.36 -39.26 -20.37
C SER A 8 25.11 -38.36 -20.20
N ALA A 9 24.41 -38.44 -19.07
CA ALA A 9 23.34 -37.50 -18.74
C ALA A 9 23.61 -36.76 -17.42
N THR A 10 24.83 -36.24 -17.27
CA THR A 10 25.17 -35.19 -16.31
C THR A 10 25.57 -33.95 -17.09
N THR A 11 24.61 -33.34 -17.77
CA THR A 11 24.74 -31.97 -18.24
C THR A 11 24.76 -31.06 -17.02
N GLU A 12 25.94 -30.53 -16.72
CA GLU A 12 26.17 -29.41 -15.82
C GLU A 12 25.06 -28.36 -15.98
N LYS A 13 24.29 -28.09 -14.92
CA LYS A 13 23.44 -26.90 -14.82
C LYS A 13 24.37 -25.69 -14.78
N ALA A 14 24.81 -25.23 -15.95
CA ALA A 14 25.47 -23.93 -16.08
C ALA A 14 24.47 -22.88 -15.58
N ILE A 15 24.76 -22.31 -14.41
CA ILE A 15 23.96 -21.27 -13.75
C ILE A 15 23.79 -20.15 -14.76
N ARG A 16 22.62 -20.08 -15.39
CA ARG A 16 22.32 -19.04 -16.36
C ARG A 16 22.07 -17.80 -15.52
N ILE A 17 22.91 -16.78 -15.68
CA ILE A 17 22.69 -15.47 -15.08
C ILE A 17 22.05 -14.63 -16.19
N GLN A 18 20.90 -14.00 -15.90
CA GLN A 18 20.23 -13.13 -16.84
C GLN A 18 20.28 -11.69 -16.31
N ARG A 19 20.92 -10.79 -17.06
CA ARG A 19 20.99 -9.36 -16.72
C ARG A 19 19.76 -8.65 -17.28
N VAL A 20 19.05 -7.93 -16.42
CA VAL A 20 17.83 -7.19 -16.73
C VAL A 20 18.07 -5.70 -16.49
N PHE A 21 17.94 -4.91 -17.55
CA PHE A 21 17.94 -3.46 -17.46
C PHE A 21 16.52 -2.94 -17.20
N ILE A 22 16.35 -1.99 -16.28
CA ILE A 22 15.11 -1.26 -16.06
C ILE A 22 15.43 0.24 -15.99
N ASN A 23 14.69 1.08 -16.72
CA ASN A 23 14.86 2.52 -16.62
C ASN A 23 14.24 3.09 -15.33
N LEU A 24 14.88 4.11 -14.76
CA LEU A 24 14.43 4.85 -13.57
C LEU A 24 14.03 3.95 -12.39
N LEU A 25 14.98 3.19 -11.85
CA LEU A 25 14.79 2.28 -10.71
C LEU A 25 14.35 2.96 -9.40
N ASP A 26 14.33 4.30 -9.36
CA ASP A 26 13.80 5.10 -8.27
C ASP A 26 12.33 5.53 -8.48
N SER A 27 11.73 5.24 -9.64
CA SER A 27 10.29 5.43 -9.89
C SER A 27 9.46 4.39 -9.15
N TYR A 28 8.19 4.69 -8.89
CA TYR A 28 7.32 3.83 -8.08
C TYR A 28 7.20 2.43 -8.67
N SER A 29 6.88 2.33 -9.95
CA SER A 29 6.62 1.05 -10.60
C SER A 29 7.91 0.31 -10.95
N SER A 30 8.89 1.02 -11.52
CA SER A 30 10.18 0.42 -11.88
C SER A 30 10.92 -0.12 -10.66
N ARG A 31 10.83 0.55 -9.50
CA ARG A 31 11.41 0.06 -8.24
C ARG A 31 10.76 -1.24 -7.78
N ASN A 32 9.44 -1.32 -7.80
CA ASN A 32 8.71 -2.51 -7.36
C ASN A 32 8.90 -3.69 -8.32
N ILE A 33 8.88 -3.44 -9.63
CA ILE A 33 9.18 -4.45 -10.66
C ILE A 33 10.61 -4.98 -10.49
N GLY A 34 11.59 -4.09 -10.32
CA GLY A 34 12.98 -4.48 -10.09
C GLY A 34 13.17 -5.29 -8.80
N LYS A 35 12.53 -4.88 -7.71
CA LYS A 35 12.57 -5.62 -6.44
C LYS A 35 11.95 -7.00 -6.58
N PHE A 36 10.81 -7.12 -7.26
CA PHE A 36 10.16 -8.41 -7.52
C PHE A 36 11.07 -9.33 -8.33
N LEU A 37 11.53 -8.87 -9.50
CA LEU A 37 12.38 -9.67 -10.38
C LEU A 37 13.71 -10.08 -9.71
N SER A 38 14.29 -9.24 -8.85
CA SER A 38 15.52 -9.60 -8.13
C SER A 38 15.38 -10.82 -7.21
N ASN A 39 14.15 -11.09 -6.75
CA ASN A 39 13.81 -12.22 -5.88
C ASN A 39 13.33 -13.45 -6.65
N CYS A 40 12.99 -13.30 -7.94
CA CYS A 40 12.53 -14.40 -8.78
C CYS A 40 13.69 -15.27 -9.27
N VAL A 41 13.46 -16.60 -9.25
CA VAL A 41 14.35 -17.59 -9.86
C VAL A 41 14.04 -17.67 -11.36
N LEU A 42 15.07 -17.79 -12.21
CA LEU A 42 14.87 -17.88 -13.66
C LEU A 42 14.03 -19.10 -14.04
N GLY A 43 12.98 -18.88 -14.85
CA GLY A 43 12.09 -19.95 -15.30
C GLY A 43 11.09 -20.41 -14.26
N ALA A 44 11.01 -19.77 -13.09
CA ALA A 44 10.03 -20.14 -12.06
C ALA A 44 8.57 -20.03 -12.54
N SER A 45 8.28 -19.19 -13.53
CA SER A 45 6.93 -19.10 -14.09
C SER A 45 6.63 -20.17 -15.16
N LEU A 46 7.59 -21.04 -15.48
CA LEU A 46 7.41 -22.18 -16.40
C LEU A 46 6.99 -23.46 -15.65
N GLU A 47 7.18 -23.49 -14.34
CA GLU A 47 6.75 -24.59 -13.48
C GLU A 47 5.27 -24.36 -13.11
N ASP A 48 4.46 -25.42 -13.16
CA ASP A 48 3.06 -25.34 -12.75
C ASP A 48 3.00 -25.12 -11.24
N ILE A 49 2.12 -24.22 -10.78
CA ILE A 49 1.93 -23.94 -9.36
C ILE A 49 1.41 -25.22 -8.70
N THR A 50 2.27 -25.94 -7.98
CA THR A 50 1.84 -27.09 -7.18
C THR A 50 1.22 -26.58 -5.87
N GLU A 51 0.13 -27.19 -5.42
CA GLU A 51 -0.59 -26.84 -4.17
C GLU A 51 0.33 -26.75 -2.93
N GLU A 52 1.45 -27.49 -2.92
CA GLU A 52 2.44 -27.46 -1.83
C GLU A 52 3.26 -26.15 -1.75
N GLU A 53 3.38 -25.38 -2.83
CA GLU A 53 4.13 -24.11 -2.84
C GLU A 53 3.28 -22.91 -2.39
N GLU A 54 1.95 -23.01 -2.45
CA GLU A 54 1.04 -21.97 -1.94
C GLU A 54 1.08 -21.90 -0.40
N GLU A 55 1.15 -23.05 0.28
CA GLU A 55 1.23 -23.11 1.75
C GLU A 55 2.59 -22.63 2.30
N GLU A 56 3.70 -22.83 1.58
CA GLU A 56 5.02 -22.38 2.04
C GLU A 56 5.18 -20.84 2.04
N ASP A 57 4.47 -20.13 1.17
CA ASP A 57 4.58 -18.67 1.02
C ASP A 57 3.72 -17.89 2.03
N GLU A 58 2.60 -18.45 2.49
CA GLU A 58 1.81 -17.88 3.59
C GLU A 58 2.66 -17.76 4.87
N TYR A 59 3.51 -18.74 5.16
CA TYR A 59 4.45 -18.70 6.28
C TYR A 59 5.68 -17.79 6.04
N LYS A 60 6.13 -17.61 4.79
CA LYS A 60 7.24 -16.68 4.48
C LYS A 60 6.81 -15.21 4.47
N SER A 61 5.53 -14.91 4.25
CA SER A 61 4.97 -13.55 4.28
C SER A 61 5.15 -12.85 5.64
N THR A 62 5.33 -13.61 6.72
CA THR A 62 5.51 -13.10 8.09
C THR A 62 6.97 -12.92 8.54
N MET A 63 7.97 -13.26 7.70
CA MET A 63 9.41 -13.11 8.02
C MET A 63 10.18 -12.32 6.94
N LEU A 64 9.69 -11.12 6.60
CA LEU A 64 10.28 -10.26 5.58
C LEU A 64 11.58 -9.51 5.99
N ASP A 65 12.22 -9.80 7.13
CA ASP A 65 13.27 -8.91 7.67
C ASP A 65 14.62 -9.56 8.05
N ALA A 66 14.96 -10.78 7.60
CA ALA A 66 16.20 -11.43 8.07
C ALA A 66 17.09 -12.13 7.02
N SER A 67 16.89 -11.97 5.70
CA SER A 67 17.72 -12.70 4.71
C SER A 67 18.27 -11.86 3.55
N LEU A 68 18.74 -10.64 3.83
CA LEU A 68 19.31 -9.71 2.84
C LEU A 68 20.81 -9.93 2.49
N ALA A 69 21.44 -11.05 2.83
CA ALA A 69 22.91 -11.16 2.75
C ALA A 69 23.48 -12.43 2.07
N LYS A 70 22.69 -13.20 1.31
CA LYS A 70 23.24 -14.21 0.40
C LYS A 70 22.61 -14.02 -0.97
N LEU A 71 23.43 -13.63 -1.94
CA LEU A 71 23.13 -13.74 -3.37
C LEU A 71 22.51 -15.13 -3.61
N LYS A 72 21.19 -15.21 -3.76
CA LYS A 72 20.51 -16.46 -4.09
C LYS A 72 20.97 -16.84 -5.51
N GLU A 73 21.69 -17.94 -5.62
CA GLU A 73 22.21 -18.44 -6.89
C GLU A 73 21.03 -18.71 -7.85
N GLY A 74 21.03 -18.07 -9.03
CA GLY A 74 19.99 -18.27 -10.06
C GLY A 74 18.87 -17.23 -10.16
N THR A 75 18.99 -16.04 -9.54
CA THR A 75 18.02 -14.94 -9.70
C THR A 75 18.42 -13.91 -10.77
N PHE A 76 17.49 -13.05 -11.19
CA PHE A 76 17.75 -11.98 -12.15
C PHE A 76 18.71 -10.92 -11.58
N GLN A 77 19.70 -10.51 -12.37
CA GLN A 77 20.59 -9.40 -12.03
C GLN A 77 20.01 -8.08 -12.54
N ILE A 78 19.50 -7.26 -11.61
CA ILE A 78 18.85 -6.00 -11.96
C ILE A 78 19.88 -4.88 -12.06
N VAL A 79 19.88 -4.19 -13.19
CA VAL A 79 20.66 -2.97 -13.43
C VAL A 79 19.73 -1.89 -13.99
N GLY A 80 20.07 -0.61 -13.85
CA GLY A 80 19.17 0.43 -14.34
C GLY A 80 19.63 1.85 -14.14
N THR A 81 18.87 2.79 -14.66
CA THR A 81 19.12 4.22 -14.48
C THR A 81 18.40 4.77 -13.25
N LEU A 82 18.85 5.90 -12.71
CA LEU A 82 18.16 6.66 -11.67
C LEU A 82 17.81 8.06 -12.19
N SER A 83 16.65 8.59 -11.77
CA SER A 83 16.17 9.90 -12.17
C SER A 83 17.03 11.04 -11.60
N LYS A 84 17.57 10.86 -10.38
CA LYS A 84 18.39 11.84 -9.68
C LYS A 84 19.67 11.19 -9.12
N PRO A 85 20.81 11.89 -9.17
CA PRO A 85 22.06 11.38 -8.61
C PRO A 85 22.04 11.24 -7.08
N GLU A 86 21.16 11.98 -6.40
CA GLU A 86 20.98 11.92 -4.93
C GLU A 86 20.03 10.80 -4.49
N SER A 87 19.36 10.12 -5.42
CA SER A 87 18.46 9.02 -5.08
C SER A 87 19.27 7.88 -4.45
N PRO A 88 18.83 7.34 -3.30
CA PRO A 88 19.52 6.21 -2.68
C PRO A 88 19.47 5.02 -3.63
N ARG A 89 20.64 4.41 -3.86
CA ARG A 89 20.73 3.17 -4.65
C ARG A 89 19.84 2.11 -3.99
N PRO A 90 18.92 1.47 -4.73
CA PRO A 90 18.12 0.39 -4.19
C PRO A 90 18.99 -0.82 -3.80
N ASP A 91 18.71 -1.42 -2.65
CA ASP A 91 19.51 -2.55 -2.11
C ASP A 91 19.50 -3.78 -3.03
N PHE A 92 18.45 -3.94 -3.83
CA PHE A 92 18.30 -5.05 -4.77
C PHE A 92 19.01 -4.81 -6.13
N ALA A 93 19.42 -3.58 -6.43
CA ALA A 93 20.03 -3.24 -7.72
C ALA A 93 21.53 -3.55 -7.70
N MET A 94 22.01 -4.31 -8.68
CA MET A 94 23.42 -4.68 -8.82
C MET A 94 24.29 -3.53 -9.32
N GLU A 95 23.78 -2.74 -10.27
CA GLU A 95 24.42 -1.55 -10.82
C GLU A 95 23.36 -0.48 -11.09
N THR A 96 23.69 0.77 -10.81
CA THR A 96 22.81 1.92 -11.04
C THR A 96 23.57 3.03 -11.75
N TYR A 97 22.96 3.61 -12.77
CA TYR A 97 23.59 4.63 -13.61
C TYR A 97 22.86 5.97 -13.49
N CYS A 98 23.61 7.06 -13.35
CA CYS A 98 23.08 8.42 -13.26
C CYS A 98 23.76 9.32 -14.29
N ALA A 99 22.97 10.11 -15.02
CA ALA A 99 23.48 11.12 -15.97
C ALA A 99 24.52 10.58 -16.98
N ILE A 100 24.32 9.37 -17.48
CA ILE A 100 25.20 8.74 -18.48
C ILE A 100 24.88 9.22 -19.89
N SER A 101 25.88 9.18 -20.78
CA SER A 101 25.69 9.50 -22.19
C SER A 101 24.89 8.40 -22.90
N ARG A 102 24.28 8.71 -24.04
CA ARG A 102 23.57 7.72 -24.88
C ARG A 102 24.51 6.61 -25.38
N GLU A 103 25.77 6.94 -25.64
CA GLU A 103 26.76 5.96 -26.11
C GLU A 103 27.10 4.97 -25.00
N ASP A 104 27.34 5.45 -23.78
CA ASP A 104 27.62 4.59 -22.63
C ASP A 104 26.38 3.77 -22.23
N LEU A 105 25.19 4.37 -22.29
CA LEU A 105 23.93 3.67 -22.04
C LEU A 105 23.76 2.51 -23.04
N LEU A 106 24.02 2.73 -24.33
CA LEU A 106 23.94 1.67 -25.33
C LEU A 106 24.88 0.51 -25.01
N MET A 107 26.12 0.79 -24.58
CA MET A 107 27.07 -0.26 -24.16
C MET A 107 26.49 -1.11 -23.03
N HIS A 108 25.90 -0.49 -22.01
CA HIS A 108 25.26 -1.22 -20.91
C HIS A 108 24.01 -2.00 -21.35
N LEU A 109 23.20 -1.45 -22.26
CA LEU A 109 22.06 -2.16 -22.84
C LEU A 109 22.50 -3.40 -23.65
N LEU A 110 23.65 -3.30 -24.35
CA LEU A 110 24.24 -4.42 -25.10
C LEU A 110 24.79 -5.53 -24.19
N GLU A 111 25.07 -5.27 -22.92
CA GLU A 111 25.44 -6.28 -21.93
C GLU A 111 24.21 -7.02 -21.37
N CYS A 112 23.03 -6.41 -21.39
CA CYS A 112 21.81 -6.95 -20.77
C CYS A 112 21.05 -7.92 -21.69
N ASP A 113 20.51 -9.01 -21.15
CA ASP A 113 19.71 -9.97 -21.91
C ASP A 113 18.26 -9.49 -22.09
N VAL A 114 17.73 -8.80 -21.08
CA VAL A 114 16.39 -8.20 -21.08
C VAL A 114 16.50 -6.70 -20.82
N ILE A 115 15.75 -5.92 -21.58
CA ILE A 115 15.66 -4.48 -21.44
C ILE A 115 14.20 -4.11 -21.22
N ILE A 116 13.87 -3.53 -20.07
CA ILE A 116 12.53 -3.08 -19.71
C ILE A 116 12.52 -1.55 -19.68
N TYR A 117 11.68 -0.95 -20.51
CA TYR A 117 11.42 0.48 -20.50
C TYR A 117 9.99 0.74 -20.02
N ASN A 118 9.86 1.36 -18.86
CA ASN A 118 8.63 1.87 -18.30
C ASN A 118 8.43 3.34 -18.70
N ILE A 119 7.33 3.61 -19.41
CA ILE A 119 6.95 4.94 -19.88
C ILE A 119 5.62 5.43 -19.26
N THR A 120 5.11 4.74 -18.23
CA THR A 120 3.80 5.08 -17.62
C THR A 120 3.88 6.26 -16.65
N GLU A 121 5.01 6.47 -15.98
CA GLU A 121 5.18 7.52 -14.95
C GLU A 121 5.83 8.81 -15.47
N HIS A 122 6.72 8.70 -16.47
CA HIS A 122 7.56 9.80 -16.93
C HIS A 122 7.57 9.91 -18.46
N PRO A 123 6.91 10.92 -19.05
CA PRO A 123 6.80 11.09 -20.51
C PRO A 123 8.14 11.28 -21.21
N GLN A 124 9.13 11.87 -20.54
CA GLN A 124 10.47 12.09 -21.11
C GLN A 124 11.17 10.76 -21.45
N GLN A 125 10.76 9.67 -20.82
CA GLN A 125 11.31 8.34 -21.08
C GLN A 125 10.81 7.74 -22.40
N VAL A 126 9.76 8.29 -23.01
CA VAL A 126 9.23 7.82 -24.29
C VAL A 126 10.26 8.01 -25.41
N GLU A 127 10.89 9.18 -25.48
CA GLU A 127 11.94 9.45 -26.48
C GLU A 127 13.16 8.55 -26.29
N GLU A 128 13.57 8.33 -25.03
CA GLU A 128 14.69 7.45 -24.70
C GLU A 128 14.37 5.99 -25.07
N ALA A 129 13.18 5.50 -24.76
CA ALA A 129 12.75 4.15 -25.11
C ALA A 129 12.74 3.92 -26.62
N VAL A 130 12.25 4.89 -27.41
CA VAL A 130 12.25 4.85 -28.88
C VAL A 130 13.67 4.84 -29.45
N TRP A 131 14.56 5.66 -28.88
CA TRP A 131 15.97 5.65 -29.25
C TRP A 131 16.63 4.31 -28.92
N ALA A 132 16.44 3.80 -27.70
CA ALA A 132 17.05 2.56 -27.21
C ALA A 132 16.65 1.34 -28.08
N VAL A 133 15.36 1.19 -28.40
CA VAL A 133 14.91 0.09 -29.25
C VAL A 133 15.46 0.20 -30.68
N SER A 134 15.63 1.42 -31.19
CA SER A 134 16.18 1.66 -32.54
C SER A 134 17.67 1.33 -32.58
N ALA A 135 18.44 1.82 -31.61
CA ALA A 135 19.86 1.55 -31.49
C ALA A 135 20.15 0.05 -31.29
N LEU A 136 19.38 -0.63 -30.45
CA LEU A 136 19.48 -2.09 -30.28
C LEU A 136 19.15 -2.83 -31.57
N ASN A 137 18.13 -2.40 -32.31
CA ASN A 137 17.79 -3.05 -33.58
C ASN A 137 18.90 -2.87 -34.64
N GLU A 138 19.59 -1.73 -34.69
CA GLU A 138 20.76 -1.51 -35.56
C GLU A 138 21.91 -2.48 -35.24
N GLU A 139 22.12 -2.76 -33.95
CA GLU A 139 23.18 -3.68 -33.46
C GLU A 139 22.78 -5.16 -33.48
N THR A 140 21.63 -5.54 -34.07
CA THR A 140 21.12 -6.93 -34.07
C THR A 140 22.11 -7.93 -34.69
N SER A 141 23.01 -7.49 -35.59
CA SER A 141 24.06 -8.34 -36.15
C SER A 141 25.08 -8.80 -35.10
N HIS A 142 25.35 -7.97 -34.10
CA HIS A 142 26.39 -8.17 -33.08
C HIS A 142 25.89 -8.97 -31.87
N PHE A 143 24.61 -9.33 -31.84
CA PHE A 143 24.03 -10.09 -30.73
C PHE A 143 24.54 -11.54 -30.71
N ALA A 144 25.28 -11.88 -29.66
CA ALA A 144 25.71 -13.25 -29.38
C ALA A 144 24.56 -14.14 -28.88
N LYS A 145 23.61 -13.54 -28.16
CA LYS A 145 22.40 -14.20 -27.60
C LYS A 145 21.15 -13.40 -27.98
N ARG A 146 19.99 -14.06 -27.98
CA ARG A 146 18.71 -13.39 -28.19
C ARG A 146 18.49 -12.36 -27.08
N LYS A 147 18.19 -11.12 -27.46
CA LYS A 147 17.80 -10.04 -26.53
C LYS A 147 16.29 -9.84 -26.55
N LEU A 148 15.77 -9.44 -25.40
CA LEU A 148 14.36 -9.15 -25.19
C LEU A 148 14.18 -7.68 -24.82
N PHE A 149 13.29 -6.97 -25.49
CA PHE A 149 12.92 -5.60 -25.17
C PHE A 149 11.44 -5.54 -24.79
N ILE A 150 11.11 -5.08 -23.58
CA ILE A 150 9.75 -4.96 -23.07
C ILE A 150 9.45 -3.49 -22.83
N LEU A 151 8.47 -2.95 -23.54
CA LEU A 151 7.93 -1.61 -23.29
C LEU A 151 6.70 -1.72 -22.39
N VAL A 152 6.79 -1.21 -21.16
CA VAL A 152 5.64 -1.04 -20.27
C VAL A 152 5.00 0.30 -20.62
N SER A 153 3.90 0.21 -21.37
CA SER A 153 3.06 1.31 -21.82
C SER A 153 1.79 1.40 -20.96
N THR A 154 0.88 2.29 -21.35
CA THR A 154 -0.34 2.64 -20.61
C THR A 154 -1.59 2.37 -21.46
N VAL A 155 -2.67 1.95 -20.81
CA VAL A 155 -4.03 1.87 -21.40
C VAL A 155 -4.54 3.20 -21.94
N MET A 156 -3.91 4.34 -21.64
CA MET A 156 -4.26 5.65 -22.22
C MET A 156 -4.12 5.70 -23.75
N THR A 157 -3.39 4.76 -24.35
CA THR A 157 -3.37 4.58 -25.82
C THR A 157 -4.70 4.06 -26.38
N TRP A 158 -5.65 3.70 -25.53
CA TRP A 158 -7.01 3.26 -25.84
C TRP A 158 -8.11 4.24 -25.41
N ALA A 159 -7.78 5.32 -24.70
CA ALA A 159 -8.73 6.18 -23.98
C ALA A 159 -9.91 6.75 -24.81
N ARG A 160 -9.78 6.85 -26.14
CA ARG A 160 -10.85 7.38 -27.03
C ARG A 160 -11.41 6.32 -27.99
N SER A 161 -11.13 5.05 -27.72
CA SER A 161 -11.65 3.94 -28.51
C SER A 161 -13.17 3.90 -28.35
N LYS A 162 -13.88 3.69 -29.46
CA LYS A 162 -15.34 3.48 -29.40
C LYS A 162 -15.59 2.05 -28.95
N ALA A 163 -16.65 1.84 -28.17
CA ALA A 163 -17.13 0.50 -27.81
C ALA A 163 -17.20 -0.40 -29.06
N LEU A 164 -16.93 -1.68 -28.86
CA LEU A 164 -16.90 -2.67 -29.94
C LEU A 164 -18.28 -2.81 -30.61
N ASP A 165 -19.33 -2.69 -29.80
CA ASP A 165 -20.72 -2.61 -30.24
C ASP A 165 -21.35 -1.28 -29.77
N PRO A 166 -21.97 -0.49 -30.67
CA PRO A 166 -22.74 0.70 -30.28
C PRO A 166 -23.97 0.39 -29.42
N ASP A 167 -24.52 -0.82 -29.53
CA ASP A 167 -25.74 -1.24 -28.82
C ASP A 167 -25.40 -1.95 -27.48
N ASP A 168 -24.15 -2.38 -27.31
CA ASP A 168 -23.65 -3.01 -26.08
C ASP A 168 -22.29 -2.43 -25.67
N THR A 169 -22.34 -1.46 -24.76
CA THR A 169 -21.15 -0.82 -24.18
C THR A 169 -20.47 -1.67 -23.10
N GLU A 170 -21.02 -2.82 -22.74
CA GLU A 170 -20.47 -3.70 -21.71
C GLU A 170 -19.37 -4.62 -22.24
N ILE A 171 -19.20 -4.75 -23.55
CA ILE A 171 -18.19 -5.64 -24.14
C ILE A 171 -16.78 -5.08 -23.84
N PRO A 172 -15.93 -5.83 -23.11
CA PRO A 172 -14.57 -5.40 -22.79
C PRO A 172 -13.65 -5.44 -24.03
N PHE A 173 -12.67 -4.55 -24.06
CA PHE A 173 -11.57 -4.65 -25.04
C PHE A 173 -10.59 -5.73 -24.66
N THR A 174 -10.12 -6.48 -25.65
CA THR A 174 -9.09 -7.50 -25.50
C THR A 174 -7.81 -7.10 -26.25
N GLU A 175 -6.73 -7.87 -26.08
CA GLU A 175 -5.47 -7.66 -26.79
C GLU A 175 -5.62 -7.72 -28.32
N GLU A 176 -6.61 -8.45 -28.83
CA GLU A 176 -6.85 -8.62 -30.27
C GLU A 176 -7.29 -7.31 -30.95
N ASP A 177 -7.98 -6.45 -30.20
CA ASP A 177 -8.57 -5.21 -30.68
C ASP A 177 -7.56 -4.07 -30.83
N TYR A 178 -6.28 -4.29 -30.50
CA TYR A 178 -5.27 -3.23 -30.43
C TYR A 178 -5.16 -2.42 -31.71
N ARG A 179 -5.45 -3.01 -32.88
CA ARG A 179 -5.40 -2.31 -34.17
C ARG A 179 -6.50 -1.25 -34.34
N ARG A 180 -7.60 -1.35 -33.60
CA ARG A 180 -8.76 -0.44 -33.67
C ARG A 180 -8.71 0.70 -32.64
N ARG A 181 -7.72 0.67 -31.73
CA ARG A 181 -7.62 1.62 -30.62
C ARG A 181 -7.46 3.07 -31.05
N LYS A 182 -7.93 3.99 -30.20
CA LYS A 182 -7.69 5.43 -30.31
C LYS A 182 -7.16 5.97 -29.00
N HIS A 183 -6.05 6.68 -29.08
CA HIS A 183 -5.34 7.23 -27.94
C HIS A 183 -5.94 8.55 -27.45
N HIS A 184 -5.61 8.90 -26.21
CA HIS A 184 -5.81 10.24 -25.68
C HIS A 184 -4.89 11.26 -26.42
N PRO A 185 -5.30 12.53 -26.63
CA PRO A 185 -4.47 13.53 -27.29
C PRO A 185 -3.10 13.76 -26.63
N ASN A 186 -3.03 13.68 -25.30
CA ASN A 186 -1.78 13.85 -24.55
C ASN A 186 -0.83 12.65 -24.64
N PHE A 187 -1.29 11.51 -25.17
CA PHE A 187 -0.55 10.25 -25.21
C PHE A 187 -0.20 9.83 -26.66
N LEU A 188 -0.02 10.82 -27.55
CA LEU A 188 0.40 10.59 -28.93
C LEU A 188 1.80 9.97 -29.01
N ASP A 189 2.72 10.40 -28.15
CA ASP A 189 4.09 9.90 -28.14
C ASP A 189 4.14 8.44 -27.66
N HIS A 190 3.36 8.07 -26.65
CA HIS A 190 3.22 6.69 -26.18
C HIS A 190 2.77 5.74 -27.29
N ILE A 191 1.69 6.07 -28.02
CA ILE A 191 1.23 5.20 -29.12
C ILE A 191 2.25 5.11 -30.26
N ASN A 192 3.00 6.19 -30.53
CA ASN A 192 4.06 6.17 -31.54
C ASN A 192 5.22 5.27 -31.11
N ALA A 193 5.59 5.30 -29.82
CA ALA A 193 6.58 4.39 -29.25
C ALA A 193 6.13 2.93 -29.34
N GLU A 194 4.89 2.62 -28.96
CA GLU A 194 4.34 1.26 -29.09
C GLU A 194 4.42 0.74 -30.53
N LYS A 195 4.03 1.56 -31.51
CA LYS A 195 4.10 1.20 -32.94
C LYS A 195 5.54 0.97 -33.40
N MET A 196 6.49 1.78 -32.92
CA MET A 196 7.89 1.64 -33.26
C MET A 196 8.47 0.33 -32.71
N VAL A 197 8.23 0.04 -31.43
CA VAL A 197 8.67 -1.20 -30.77
C VAL A 197 8.14 -2.42 -31.52
N LEU A 198 6.83 -2.48 -31.78
CA LEU A 198 6.23 -3.59 -32.54
C LEU A 198 6.78 -3.73 -33.97
N LYS A 199 7.17 -2.63 -34.61
CA LYS A 199 7.72 -2.65 -35.97
C LYS A 199 9.15 -3.22 -36.00
N LEU A 200 9.95 -2.91 -34.99
CA LEU A 200 11.36 -3.30 -34.91
C LEU A 200 11.55 -4.75 -34.43
N GLY A 201 10.62 -5.30 -33.63
CA GLY A 201 10.67 -6.69 -33.17
C GLY A 201 10.32 -7.79 -34.16
N LYS A 202 10.29 -7.52 -35.47
CA LYS A 202 9.96 -8.54 -36.49
C LYS A 202 10.99 -9.67 -36.58
N ASN A 203 12.21 -9.44 -36.10
CA ASN A 203 13.32 -10.42 -36.13
C ASN A 203 13.44 -11.24 -34.83
N VAL A 204 12.36 -11.94 -34.46
CA VAL A 204 12.17 -12.66 -33.19
C VAL A 204 13.31 -13.65 -32.83
N LYS A 205 14.06 -14.15 -33.82
CA LYS A 205 15.18 -15.07 -33.59
C LYS A 205 16.35 -14.45 -32.81
N LYS A 206 16.61 -13.16 -32.99
CA LYS A 206 17.73 -12.44 -32.36
C LYS A 206 17.27 -11.30 -31.46
N PHE A 207 16.21 -10.60 -31.85
CA PHE A 207 15.69 -9.47 -31.11
C PHE A 207 14.16 -9.57 -31.05
N ALA A 208 13.63 -9.85 -29.86
CA ALA A 208 12.20 -9.93 -29.62
C ALA A 208 11.76 -8.68 -28.85
N THR A 209 10.68 -8.06 -29.29
CA THR A 209 10.12 -6.88 -28.61
C THR A 209 8.68 -7.14 -28.18
N TYR A 210 8.30 -6.63 -27.02
CA TYR A 210 6.95 -6.74 -26.47
C TYR A 210 6.47 -5.37 -26.00
N VAL A 211 5.18 -5.15 -26.11
CA VAL A 211 4.49 -3.99 -25.55
C VAL A 211 3.47 -4.51 -24.55
N VAL A 212 3.55 -4.03 -23.31
CA VAL A 212 2.61 -4.33 -22.23
C VAL A 212 1.82 -3.06 -21.92
N ALA A 213 0.54 -3.02 -22.27
CA ALA A 213 -0.35 -1.92 -21.93
C ALA A 213 -0.91 -2.15 -20.52
N ALA A 214 -0.31 -1.50 -19.53
CA ALA A 214 -0.72 -1.63 -18.13
C ALA A 214 -1.90 -0.70 -17.81
N GLY A 215 -2.84 -1.22 -17.01
CA GLY A 215 -3.89 -0.44 -16.36
C GLY A 215 -3.33 0.57 -15.35
N LEU A 216 -4.22 1.25 -14.63
CA LEU A 216 -3.85 2.09 -13.48
C LEU A 216 -3.10 1.25 -12.44
N GLN A 217 -1.84 1.58 -12.19
CA GLN A 217 -0.99 0.80 -11.31
C GLN A 217 -1.21 1.20 -9.84
N TYR A 218 -1.53 0.23 -8.98
CA TYR A 218 -1.73 0.41 -7.54
C TYR A 218 -0.91 -0.61 -6.71
N GLY A 219 -0.97 -0.49 -5.38
CA GLY A 219 -0.20 -1.32 -4.45
C GLY A 219 0.94 -0.57 -3.76
N MET A 220 1.59 -1.21 -2.79
CA MET A 220 2.85 -0.72 -2.19
C MET A 220 2.84 0.76 -1.78
N GLU A 221 3.55 1.66 -2.47
CA GLU A 221 3.68 3.09 -2.11
C GLU A 221 2.51 3.97 -2.56
N GLY A 222 1.51 3.39 -3.25
CA GLY A 222 0.22 4.00 -3.52
C GLY A 222 0.07 4.75 -4.84
N GLY A 223 1.03 4.71 -5.78
CA GLY A 223 0.87 5.22 -7.15
C GLY A 223 0.09 6.55 -7.29
N ILE A 224 -0.84 6.60 -8.24
CA ILE A 224 -1.74 7.76 -8.44
C ILE A 224 -2.75 7.90 -7.27
N LEU A 225 -3.16 6.78 -6.68
CA LEU A 225 -4.13 6.74 -5.56
C LEU A 225 -3.58 7.33 -4.26
N HIS A 226 -2.26 7.58 -4.18
CA HIS A 226 -1.60 8.15 -3.03
C HIS A 226 -2.18 9.51 -2.65
N ALA A 227 -2.61 10.32 -3.63
CA ALA A 227 -3.26 11.60 -3.36
C ALA A 227 -4.50 11.42 -2.48
N PHE A 228 -5.34 10.42 -2.76
CA PHE A 228 -6.52 10.11 -1.97
C PHE A 228 -6.16 9.51 -0.61
N PHE A 229 -5.21 8.57 -0.56
CA PHE A 229 -4.72 8.03 0.71
C PHE A 229 -4.16 9.13 1.62
N LYS A 230 -3.38 10.07 1.08
CA LYS A 230 -2.82 11.19 1.83
C LYS A 230 -3.91 12.11 2.36
N LEU A 231 -4.89 12.47 1.54
CA LEU A 231 -6.03 13.30 1.96
C LEU A 231 -6.85 12.62 3.07
N ALA A 232 -7.14 11.32 2.89
CA ALA A 232 -7.87 10.52 3.85
C ALA A 232 -7.10 10.40 5.17
N TRP A 233 -5.80 10.10 5.09
CA TRP A 233 -4.95 9.88 6.24
C TRP A 233 -4.66 11.15 7.02
N LEU A 234 -4.60 12.32 6.38
CA LEU A 234 -4.41 13.59 7.10
C LEU A 234 -5.71 14.09 7.76
N GLY A 235 -6.87 13.61 7.31
CA GLY A 235 -8.17 14.02 7.85
C GLY A 235 -8.48 15.51 7.64
N GLU A 236 -7.83 16.16 6.68
CA GLU A 236 -8.00 17.60 6.40
C GLU A 236 -9.36 17.91 5.76
N VAL A 237 -10.01 16.90 5.17
CA VAL A 237 -11.30 17.04 4.50
C VAL A 237 -12.37 16.15 5.15
N PRO A 238 -13.61 16.66 5.32
CA PRO A 238 -14.71 15.90 5.92
C PRO A 238 -15.22 14.77 5.02
N ALA A 239 -14.98 14.86 3.71
CA ALA A 239 -15.32 13.85 2.72
C ALA A 239 -14.26 13.85 1.60
N LEU A 240 -13.97 12.67 1.04
CA LEU A 240 -13.03 12.57 -0.07
C LEU A 240 -13.67 13.00 -1.40
N PRO A 241 -12.97 13.78 -2.24
CA PRO A 241 -13.50 14.24 -3.52
C PRO A 241 -13.51 13.11 -4.55
N VAL A 242 -14.64 12.91 -5.22
CA VAL A 242 -14.79 12.08 -6.42
C VAL A 242 -14.94 13.03 -7.61
N PHE A 243 -14.05 12.93 -8.60
CA PHE A 243 -14.04 13.87 -9.73
C PHE A 243 -15.08 13.46 -10.79
N GLY A 244 -16.03 14.36 -11.07
CA GLY A 244 -17.15 14.11 -11.96
C GLY A 244 -18.23 13.24 -11.31
N ASP A 245 -18.89 12.41 -12.13
CA ASP A 245 -19.99 11.56 -11.67
C ASP A 245 -19.52 10.30 -10.93
N GLY A 246 -18.24 9.94 -11.11
CA GLY A 246 -17.61 8.78 -10.46
C GLY A 246 -17.91 7.43 -11.11
N THR A 247 -18.80 7.38 -12.11
CA THR A 247 -19.27 6.15 -12.77
C THR A 247 -18.30 5.59 -13.83
N ASN A 248 -17.14 6.20 -14.00
CA ASN A 248 -16.16 5.76 -14.99
C ASN A 248 -15.40 4.54 -14.50
N ILE A 249 -15.32 3.52 -15.36
CA ILE A 249 -14.59 2.27 -15.07
C ILE A 249 -13.11 2.49 -15.38
N ILE A 250 -12.26 2.24 -14.39
CA ILE A 250 -10.82 2.41 -14.52
C ILE A 250 -10.17 1.02 -14.50
N PRO A 251 -9.62 0.54 -15.63
CA PRO A 251 -8.88 -0.71 -15.64
C PRO A 251 -7.60 -0.53 -14.83
N ALA A 252 -7.37 -1.41 -13.86
CA ALA A 252 -6.30 -1.28 -12.88
C ALA A 252 -5.46 -2.56 -12.84
N ILE A 253 -4.27 -2.48 -12.24
CA ILE A 253 -3.42 -3.64 -11.98
C ILE A 253 -2.53 -3.38 -10.77
N HIS A 254 -2.36 -4.41 -9.92
CA HIS A 254 -1.39 -4.34 -8.84
C HIS A 254 0.04 -4.35 -9.38
N VAL A 255 0.94 -3.54 -8.81
CA VAL A 255 2.31 -3.39 -9.32
C VAL A 255 3.11 -4.69 -9.27
N LEU A 256 2.84 -5.58 -8.31
CA LEU A 256 3.47 -6.90 -8.24
C LEU A 256 2.92 -7.87 -9.30
N ASP A 257 1.62 -7.78 -9.62
CA ASP A 257 1.00 -8.61 -10.66
C ASP A 257 1.53 -8.21 -12.03
N LEU A 258 1.71 -6.90 -12.27
CA LEU A 258 2.40 -6.39 -13.44
C LEU A 258 3.84 -6.94 -13.54
N ALA A 259 4.56 -7.04 -12.43
CA ALA A 259 5.89 -7.64 -12.40
C ALA A 259 5.85 -9.14 -12.73
N GLY A 260 4.83 -9.86 -12.24
CA GLY A 260 4.56 -11.26 -12.60
C GLY A 260 4.26 -11.46 -14.08
N VAL A 261 3.49 -10.57 -14.70
CA VAL A 261 3.27 -10.55 -16.16
C VAL A 261 4.58 -10.36 -16.91
N ILE A 262 5.43 -9.42 -16.47
CA ILE A 262 6.74 -9.17 -17.08
C ILE A 262 7.65 -10.39 -16.95
N GLN A 263 7.70 -11.03 -15.78
CA GLN A 263 8.45 -12.27 -15.57
C GLN A 263 8.00 -13.35 -16.55
N ASN A 264 6.69 -13.57 -16.67
CA ASN A 264 6.13 -14.57 -17.59
C ASN A 264 6.47 -14.27 -19.06
N ILE A 265 6.51 -13.01 -19.48
CA ILE A 265 6.96 -12.63 -20.83
C ILE A 265 8.44 -13.00 -21.04
N ILE A 266 9.28 -12.80 -20.02
CA ILE A 266 10.71 -13.13 -20.07
C ILE A 266 10.92 -14.64 -20.21
N ASP A 267 10.17 -15.42 -19.45
CA ASP A 267 10.33 -16.86 -19.36
C ASP A 267 9.66 -17.59 -20.56
N HIS A 268 8.39 -17.29 -20.87
CA HIS A 268 7.63 -17.97 -21.93
C HIS A 268 7.93 -17.45 -23.34
N VAL A 269 8.31 -16.18 -23.48
CA VAL A 269 8.53 -15.50 -24.78
C VAL A 269 7.37 -15.75 -25.75
N PRO A 270 6.17 -15.21 -25.47
CA PRO A 270 4.95 -15.54 -26.19
C PRO A 270 4.98 -15.10 -27.65
N LYS A 271 4.10 -15.69 -28.47
CA LYS A 271 3.94 -15.30 -29.88
C LYS A 271 3.24 -13.94 -30.03
N LEU A 272 2.39 -13.57 -29.07
CA LEU A 272 1.67 -12.30 -29.07
C LEU A 272 2.60 -11.20 -28.53
N HIS A 273 2.86 -10.18 -29.34
CA HIS A 273 3.80 -9.10 -29.01
C HIS A 273 3.16 -7.88 -28.33
N TYR A 274 1.82 -7.81 -28.31
CA TYR A 274 1.07 -6.75 -27.63
C TYR A 274 0.19 -7.41 -26.58
N LEU A 275 0.39 -7.06 -25.31
CA LEU A 275 -0.26 -7.65 -24.16
C LEU A 275 -0.95 -6.54 -23.37
N VAL A 276 -2.12 -6.82 -22.83
CA VAL A 276 -2.82 -5.94 -21.89
C VAL A 276 -2.63 -6.52 -20.49
N ALA A 277 -2.31 -5.68 -19.52
CA ALA A 277 -2.10 -6.09 -18.14
C ALA A 277 -3.07 -5.32 -17.25
N VAL A 278 -4.20 -5.96 -16.95
CA VAL A 278 -5.29 -5.48 -16.09
C VAL A 278 -5.78 -6.62 -15.20
N ASP A 279 -6.31 -6.29 -14.02
CA ASP A 279 -6.99 -7.23 -13.13
C ASP A 279 -8.40 -7.58 -13.62
N ASP A 280 -9.10 -8.49 -12.93
CA ASP A 280 -10.44 -8.97 -13.32
C ASP A 280 -11.54 -7.99 -12.93
N SER A 281 -11.16 -6.87 -12.33
CA SER A 281 -12.09 -6.02 -11.65
C SER A 281 -12.66 -4.94 -12.54
N VAL A 282 -13.92 -4.58 -12.27
CA VAL A 282 -14.66 -3.56 -13.01
C VAL A 282 -15.06 -2.44 -12.05
N HIS A 283 -14.06 -1.91 -11.35
CA HIS A 283 -14.27 -0.88 -10.34
C HIS A 283 -14.41 0.51 -10.97
N THR A 284 -15.36 1.28 -10.44
CA THR A 284 -15.52 2.68 -10.80
C THR A 284 -14.60 3.58 -9.97
N LEU A 285 -14.36 4.82 -10.41
CA LEU A 285 -13.63 5.81 -9.61
C LEU A 285 -14.28 6.02 -8.24
N GLU A 286 -15.62 6.01 -8.18
CA GLU A 286 -16.36 6.11 -6.94
C GLU A 286 -16.03 4.96 -5.99
N ASP A 287 -15.95 3.73 -6.48
CA ASP A 287 -15.61 2.55 -5.67
C ASP A 287 -14.21 2.65 -5.06
N PHE A 288 -13.21 3.06 -5.84
CA PHE A 288 -11.84 3.29 -5.34
C PHE A 288 -11.85 4.32 -4.20
N VAL A 289 -12.47 5.48 -4.42
CA VAL A 289 -12.46 6.57 -3.42
C VAL A 289 -13.30 6.22 -2.20
N LYS A 290 -14.44 5.55 -2.38
CA LYS A 290 -15.30 5.06 -1.30
C LYS A 290 -14.59 4.02 -0.44
N CYS A 291 -13.90 3.07 -1.07
CA CYS A 291 -13.10 2.06 -0.38
C CYS A 291 -11.93 2.70 0.41
N ILE A 292 -11.21 3.65 -0.19
CA ILE A 292 -10.16 4.41 0.52
C ILE A 292 -10.76 5.22 1.69
N SER A 293 -11.90 5.88 1.48
CA SER A 293 -12.55 6.70 2.52
C SER A 293 -12.99 5.86 3.72
N ARG A 294 -13.63 4.70 3.47
CA ARG A 294 -14.08 3.77 4.52
C ARG A 294 -12.91 3.17 5.29
N SER A 295 -11.81 2.87 4.60
CA SER A 295 -10.70 2.13 5.19
C SER A 295 -9.61 3.01 5.82
N THR A 296 -9.43 4.26 5.36
CA THR A 296 -8.38 5.15 5.88
C THR A 296 -8.87 6.47 6.42
N GLY A 297 -10.06 6.92 6.01
CA GLY A 297 -10.54 8.27 6.23
C GLY A 297 -11.89 8.32 6.94
N PRO A 298 -12.70 9.37 6.66
CA PRO A 298 -13.95 9.65 7.36
C PRO A 298 -15.14 8.79 6.91
N GLY A 299 -14.97 7.91 5.92
CA GLY A 299 -16.05 7.08 5.35
C GLY A 299 -17.00 7.82 4.40
N LYS A 300 -16.90 9.15 4.30
CA LYS A 300 -17.74 9.98 3.42
C LYS A 300 -17.04 10.35 2.13
N ILE A 301 -17.80 10.45 1.05
CA ILE A 301 -17.34 10.88 -0.27
C ILE A 301 -18.19 12.07 -0.75
N GLN A 302 -17.62 12.91 -1.60
CA GLN A 302 -18.30 14.06 -2.19
C GLN A 302 -17.97 14.17 -3.66
N LYS A 303 -19.00 14.17 -4.52
CA LYS A 303 -18.83 14.41 -5.95
C LYS A 303 -18.49 15.88 -6.20
N VAL A 304 -17.41 16.12 -6.94
CA VAL A 304 -16.92 17.46 -7.28
C VAL A 304 -16.77 17.58 -8.80
N PRO A 305 -16.99 18.77 -9.38
CA PRO A 305 -16.77 18.99 -10.81
C PRO A 305 -15.35 18.59 -11.25
N LYS A 306 -15.20 18.13 -12.49
CA LYS A 306 -13.93 17.64 -13.04
C LYS A 306 -12.84 18.72 -13.03
N GLU A 307 -13.25 19.98 -13.12
CA GLU A 307 -12.38 21.16 -13.10
C GLU A 307 -11.64 21.31 -11.76
N ASN A 308 -12.23 20.82 -10.66
CA ASN A 308 -11.62 20.89 -9.34
C ASN A 308 -10.46 19.91 -9.19
N ALA A 309 -10.34 18.89 -10.05
CA ALA A 309 -9.19 18.01 -10.07
C ALA A 309 -7.88 18.78 -10.29
N PHE A 310 -7.91 19.80 -11.17
CA PHE A 310 -6.74 20.63 -11.50
C PHE A 310 -6.29 21.56 -10.37
N LEU A 311 -7.12 21.76 -9.34
CA LEU A 311 -6.77 22.54 -8.15
C LEU A 311 -5.94 21.72 -7.14
N THR A 312 -5.93 20.40 -7.29
CA THR A 312 -5.25 19.49 -6.38
C THR A 312 -3.75 19.45 -6.71
N LYS A 313 -2.93 20.09 -5.87
CA LYS A 313 -1.47 20.22 -6.09
C LYS A 313 -0.71 18.90 -6.21
N ASP A 314 -1.25 17.82 -5.64
CA ASP A 314 -0.62 16.50 -5.63
C ASP A 314 -0.92 15.67 -6.90
N LEU A 315 -1.79 16.15 -7.81
CA LEU A 315 -2.15 15.47 -9.05
C LEU A 315 -1.59 16.21 -10.28
N THR A 316 -0.85 15.48 -11.12
CA THR A 316 -0.44 15.98 -12.45
C THR A 316 -1.60 15.88 -13.44
N GLN A 317 -1.50 16.58 -14.57
CA GLN A 317 -2.51 16.48 -15.64
C GLN A 317 -2.69 15.04 -16.14
N GLU A 318 -1.61 14.27 -16.24
CA GLU A 318 -1.66 12.87 -16.67
C GLU A 318 -2.38 11.99 -15.66
N ASN A 319 -2.14 12.21 -14.36
CA ASN A 319 -2.84 11.50 -13.30
C ASN A 319 -4.35 11.77 -13.36
N ILE A 320 -4.74 13.01 -13.67
CA ILE A 320 -6.16 13.37 -13.84
C ILE A 320 -6.74 12.68 -15.07
N ASP A 321 -6.03 12.67 -16.20
CA ASP A 321 -6.48 11.98 -17.42
C ASP A 321 -6.68 10.47 -17.16
N HIS A 322 -5.81 9.85 -16.36
CA HIS A 322 -5.95 8.46 -15.89
C HIS A 322 -7.17 8.23 -15.00
N LEU A 323 -7.48 9.17 -14.08
CA LEU A 323 -8.63 9.08 -13.18
C LEU A 323 -9.97 9.33 -13.90
N LEU A 324 -9.96 10.03 -15.04
CA LEU A 324 -11.15 10.30 -15.85
C LEU A 324 -11.37 9.28 -16.97
N LEU A 325 -10.50 8.27 -17.05
CA LEU A 325 -10.60 7.20 -18.02
C LEU A 325 -11.88 6.38 -17.79
N ASN A 326 -12.57 6.05 -18.87
CA ASN A 326 -13.70 5.12 -18.86
C ASN A 326 -13.45 4.04 -19.91
N LEU A 327 -12.88 2.91 -19.49
CA LEU A 327 -12.58 1.78 -20.36
C LEU A 327 -12.84 0.48 -19.61
N ARG A 328 -13.49 -0.48 -20.29
CA ARG A 328 -13.57 -1.86 -19.83
C ARG A 328 -12.58 -2.69 -20.64
N MET A 329 -11.64 -3.36 -19.98
CA MET A 329 -10.63 -4.18 -20.64
C MET A 329 -10.51 -5.51 -19.92
N GLU A 330 -10.13 -6.54 -20.66
CA GLU A 330 -9.86 -7.86 -20.11
C GLU A 330 -8.57 -8.43 -20.70
N ALA A 331 -7.69 -8.94 -19.83
CA ALA A 331 -6.41 -9.53 -20.21
C ALA A 331 -6.53 -11.05 -20.45
N LEU A 332 -7.32 -11.48 -21.44
CA LEU A 332 -7.61 -12.90 -21.68
C LEU A 332 -6.32 -13.72 -21.91
N PHE A 333 -5.40 -13.19 -22.70
CA PHE A 333 -4.17 -13.92 -23.03
C PHE A 333 -3.31 -14.16 -21.78
N VAL A 334 -3.20 -13.16 -20.91
CA VAL A 334 -2.42 -13.23 -19.67
C VAL A 334 -3.01 -14.27 -18.72
N LYS A 335 -4.33 -14.29 -18.55
CA LYS A 335 -5.01 -15.24 -17.66
C LYS A 335 -4.89 -16.67 -18.13
N GLU A 336 -5.09 -16.92 -19.42
CA GLU A 336 -5.15 -18.29 -19.95
C GLU A 336 -3.77 -18.92 -20.17
N ASN A 337 -2.73 -18.11 -20.43
CA ASN A 337 -1.43 -18.63 -20.87
C ASN A 337 -0.29 -18.41 -19.86
N PHE A 338 -0.45 -17.57 -18.83
CA PHE A 338 0.62 -17.32 -17.86
C PHE A 338 0.27 -17.89 -16.49
N ASN A 339 1.29 -18.48 -15.85
CA ASN A 339 1.23 -18.94 -14.48
C ASN A 339 1.64 -17.77 -13.57
N ILE A 340 0.67 -16.94 -13.17
CA ILE A 340 0.89 -15.79 -12.28
C ILE A 340 0.29 -16.09 -10.91
N ARG A 341 1.09 -15.88 -9.86
CA ARG A 341 0.61 -15.79 -8.48
C ARG A 341 0.02 -14.41 -8.26
N TRP A 342 -1.29 -14.29 -8.42
CA TRP A 342 -1.98 -13.01 -8.32
C TRP A 342 -2.02 -12.51 -6.87
N SER A 343 -1.54 -11.30 -6.64
CA SER A 343 -1.68 -10.57 -5.38
C SER A 343 -3.05 -9.91 -5.29
N ALA A 344 -3.60 -9.44 -6.41
CA ALA A 344 -4.92 -8.80 -6.45
C ALA A 344 -5.72 -9.10 -7.73
N GLN A 345 -6.02 -10.38 -7.97
CA GLN A 345 -6.85 -10.79 -9.12
C GLN A 345 -8.26 -10.16 -9.07
N ALA A 346 -8.92 -10.21 -7.90
CA ALA A 346 -10.25 -9.63 -7.67
C ALA A 346 -10.24 -8.08 -7.64
N GLY A 347 -9.06 -7.46 -7.77
CA GLY A 347 -8.89 -6.03 -7.82
C GLY A 347 -8.69 -5.34 -6.47
N PHE A 348 -8.75 -4.01 -6.52
CA PHE A 348 -8.38 -3.14 -5.39
C PHE A 348 -9.35 -3.18 -4.21
N VAL A 349 -10.66 -3.22 -4.47
CA VAL A 349 -11.68 -3.07 -3.42
C VAL A 349 -11.70 -4.30 -2.51
N GLU A 350 -11.70 -5.50 -3.08
CA GLU A 350 -11.66 -6.76 -2.35
C GLU A 350 -10.36 -6.92 -1.55
N ASN A 351 -9.23 -6.49 -2.12
CA ASN A 351 -7.91 -6.70 -1.52
C ASN A 351 -7.39 -5.51 -0.71
N ILE A 352 -8.26 -4.56 -0.36
CA ILE A 352 -7.90 -3.31 0.33
C ILE A 352 -7.11 -3.55 1.62
N ASN A 353 -7.45 -4.58 2.39
CA ASN A 353 -6.78 -4.87 3.66
C ASN A 353 -5.30 -5.23 3.49
N SER A 354 -4.95 -5.98 2.43
CA SER A 354 -3.55 -6.28 2.10
C SER A 354 -2.83 -5.02 1.63
N ILE A 355 -3.44 -4.31 0.69
CA ILE A 355 -2.89 -3.08 0.10
C ILE A 355 -2.62 -2.03 1.17
N LEU A 356 -3.47 -1.91 2.19
CA LEU A 356 -3.27 -1.01 3.31
C LEU A 356 -2.09 -1.41 4.21
N LYS A 357 -1.89 -2.71 4.44
CA LYS A 357 -0.73 -3.19 5.19
C LYS A 357 0.55 -2.85 4.43
N GLU A 358 0.59 -3.12 3.12
CA GLU A 358 1.70 -2.78 2.24
C GLU A 358 1.97 -1.27 2.23
N TYR A 359 0.91 -0.46 2.12
CA TYR A 359 1.00 1.00 2.12
C TYR A 359 1.57 1.55 3.43
N LYS A 360 1.14 1.02 4.58
CA LYS A 360 1.69 1.39 5.87
C LYS A 360 3.16 0.99 6.00
N GLN A 361 3.53 -0.20 5.55
CA GLN A 361 4.91 -0.69 5.60
C GLN A 361 5.85 0.11 4.69
N SER A 362 5.45 0.33 3.44
CA SER A 362 6.27 1.01 2.42
C SER A 362 6.58 2.45 2.80
N ARG A 363 5.60 3.17 3.38
CA ARG A 363 5.74 4.54 3.85
C ARG A 363 6.21 4.66 5.30
N ARG A 364 6.43 3.52 5.99
CA ARG A 364 6.78 3.44 7.42
C ARG A 364 5.80 4.22 8.32
N LEU A 365 4.51 4.15 7.99
CA LEU A 365 3.43 4.76 8.75
C LEU A 365 3.14 3.89 9.98
N LEU A 366 3.92 4.10 11.03
CA LEU A 366 3.74 3.43 12.31
C LEU A 366 2.79 4.27 13.19
N PRO A 367 1.67 3.71 13.66
CA PRO A 367 0.78 4.44 14.54
C PRO A 367 1.49 4.76 15.86
N ILE A 368 1.49 6.05 16.22
CA ILE A 368 2.11 6.50 17.47
C ILE A 368 1.05 6.46 18.56
N LYS A 369 1.23 5.57 19.54
CA LYS A 369 0.31 5.38 20.65
C LYS A 369 0.96 5.91 21.92
N ILE A 370 0.33 6.91 22.54
CA ILE A 370 0.86 7.57 23.74
C ILE A 370 -0.20 7.48 24.83
N CYS A 371 0.20 7.08 26.03
CA CYS A 371 -0.64 7.14 27.22
C CYS A 371 0.03 8.04 28.25
N ILE A 372 -0.69 9.07 28.73
CA ILE A 372 -0.15 10.06 29.67
C ILE A 372 -0.86 9.89 31.01
N LEU A 373 -0.10 9.42 32.01
CA LEU A 373 -0.57 9.14 33.35
C LEU A 373 0.10 10.05 34.39
N GLY A 374 -0.56 10.26 35.52
CA GLY A 374 -0.01 11.03 36.64
C GLY A 374 -1.07 11.66 37.55
N PRO A 375 -0.67 12.31 38.65
CA PRO A 375 -1.60 12.89 39.62
C PRO A 375 -2.32 14.14 39.06
N PRO A 376 -3.53 14.46 39.57
CA PRO A 376 -4.29 15.62 39.08
C PRO A 376 -3.49 16.94 39.22
N ALA A 377 -3.80 17.93 38.39
CA ALA A 377 -3.17 19.25 38.35
C ALA A 377 -1.68 19.33 37.92
N VAL A 378 -1.07 18.24 37.42
CA VAL A 378 0.31 18.26 36.87
C VAL A 378 0.40 18.85 35.45
N GLY A 379 -0.72 19.16 34.81
CA GLY A 379 -0.74 19.72 33.44
C GLY A 379 -0.71 18.67 32.32
N LYS A 380 -1.08 17.41 32.61
CA LYS A 380 -1.13 16.31 31.64
C LYS A 380 -1.91 16.66 30.37
N SER A 381 -3.11 17.22 30.53
CA SER A 381 -3.95 17.60 29.39
C SER A 381 -3.30 18.67 28.52
N SER A 382 -2.53 19.60 29.11
CA SER A 382 -1.78 20.60 28.34
C SER A 382 -0.66 19.97 27.52
N ILE A 383 0.03 18.96 28.08
CA ILE A 383 1.06 18.19 27.36
C ILE A 383 0.42 17.33 26.27
N ALA A 384 -0.70 16.66 26.57
CA ALA A 384 -1.46 15.85 25.63
C ALA A 384 -1.92 16.69 24.42
N GLU A 385 -2.40 17.91 24.67
CA GLU A 385 -2.82 18.83 23.61
C GLU A 385 -1.63 19.31 22.77
N ALA A 386 -0.49 19.61 23.40
CA ALA A 386 0.73 19.99 22.68
C ALA A 386 1.25 18.84 21.79
N LEU A 387 1.25 17.61 22.31
CA LEU A 387 1.64 16.41 21.56
C LEU A 387 0.66 16.08 20.44
N SER A 388 -0.64 16.25 20.69
CA SER A 388 -1.68 16.08 19.66
C SER A 388 -1.47 17.03 18.50
N LYS A 389 -1.18 18.32 18.76
CA LYS A 389 -0.86 19.30 17.72
C LYS A 389 0.45 19.00 16.98
N TYR A 390 1.48 18.60 17.71
CA TYR A 390 2.80 18.34 17.12
C TYR A 390 2.81 17.10 16.22
N TYR A 391 2.24 15.99 16.70
CA TYR A 391 2.20 14.73 15.95
C TYR A 391 0.94 14.56 15.10
N LYS A 392 0.00 15.53 15.13
CA LYS A 392 -1.33 15.45 14.50
C LYS A 392 -2.09 14.18 14.88
N LEU A 393 -2.06 13.82 16.17
CA LEU A 393 -2.70 12.60 16.69
C LEU A 393 -4.05 12.90 17.35
N HIS A 394 -4.93 11.89 17.36
CA HIS A 394 -6.21 11.97 18.06
C HIS A 394 -6.02 12.06 19.58
N HIS A 395 -6.44 13.18 20.16
CA HIS A 395 -6.49 13.37 21.61
C HIS A 395 -7.76 12.73 22.16
N ILE A 396 -7.61 11.61 22.86
CA ILE A 396 -8.72 10.88 23.46
C ILE A 396 -8.87 11.32 24.91
N LYS A 397 -9.92 12.11 25.18
CA LYS A 397 -10.35 12.48 26.53
C LYS A 397 -11.60 11.68 26.89
N LEU A 398 -11.65 11.19 28.13
CA LEU A 398 -12.80 10.46 28.68
C LEU A 398 -14.14 11.15 28.42
N LYS A 399 -14.23 12.46 28.71
CA LYS A 399 -15.47 13.23 28.55
C LYS A 399 -15.94 13.27 27.09
N ASP A 400 -15.00 13.51 26.18
CA ASP A 400 -15.29 13.66 24.76
C ASP A 400 -15.75 12.33 24.15
N VAL A 401 -15.11 11.20 24.55
CA VAL A 401 -15.50 9.86 24.12
C VAL A 401 -16.90 9.50 24.59
N VAL A 402 -17.22 9.77 25.86
CA VAL A 402 -18.54 9.50 26.44
C VAL A 402 -19.61 10.33 25.72
N SER A 403 -19.39 11.64 25.55
CA SER A 403 -20.36 12.51 24.87
C SER A 403 -20.56 12.11 23.41
N GLU A 404 -19.50 11.69 22.71
CA GLU A 404 -19.60 11.20 21.33
C GLU A 404 -20.35 9.87 21.25
N ALA A 405 -20.10 8.94 22.17
CA ALA A 405 -20.80 7.66 22.22
C ALA A 405 -22.30 7.85 22.48
N ILE A 406 -22.66 8.70 23.45
CA ILE A 406 -24.08 9.03 23.73
C ILE A 406 -24.73 9.67 22.50
N ALA A 407 -24.07 10.65 21.87
CA ALA A 407 -24.61 11.31 20.68
C ALA A 407 -24.80 10.35 19.49
N LYS A 408 -23.91 9.37 19.32
CA LYS A 408 -24.05 8.33 18.28
C LYS A 408 -25.25 7.44 18.54
N LEU A 409 -25.39 6.95 19.76
CA LEU A 409 -26.52 6.13 20.14
C LEU A 409 -27.84 6.91 20.01
N GLU A 410 -27.86 8.18 20.41
CA GLU A 410 -29.05 9.05 20.26
C GLU A 410 -29.42 9.26 18.78
N ALA A 411 -28.43 9.38 17.90
CA ALA A 411 -28.65 9.51 16.46
C ALA A 411 -29.21 8.23 15.81
N ILE A 412 -28.87 7.06 16.35
CA ILE A 412 -29.42 5.76 15.91
C ILE A 412 -30.88 5.63 16.36
N VAL A 413 -31.19 6.09 17.58
CA VAL A 413 -32.54 6.02 18.17
C VAL A 413 -33.52 7.02 17.57
N THR A 414 -33.07 8.20 17.15
CA THR A 414 -33.96 9.18 16.52
C THR A 414 -34.38 8.71 15.13
N PRO A 415 -35.69 8.59 14.83
CA PRO A 415 -36.14 8.23 13.49
C PRO A 415 -35.65 9.29 12.49
N LYS A 416 -34.93 8.88 11.44
CA LYS A 416 -34.62 9.76 10.30
C LYS A 416 -35.96 10.17 9.67
N GLU A 417 -36.41 11.40 9.90
CA GLU A 417 -37.52 11.96 9.11
C GLU A 417 -37.10 11.96 7.64
N VAL A 418 -37.91 11.29 6.81
CA VAL A 418 -37.75 11.17 5.36
C VAL A 418 -37.65 12.55 4.73
N GLY A 419 -36.42 13.01 4.51
CA GLY A 419 -36.09 14.13 3.63
C GLY A 419 -35.81 13.59 2.24
N GLU A 420 -36.71 13.89 1.30
CA GLU A 420 -36.68 13.48 -0.10
C GLU A 420 -35.28 13.57 -0.75
N GLY A 421 -34.77 12.43 -1.24
CA GLY A 421 -33.77 12.38 -2.31
C GLY A 421 -32.53 11.53 -2.03
N GLY A 422 -32.64 10.21 -2.24
CA GLY A 422 -31.50 9.30 -2.35
C GLY A 422 -31.91 7.86 -2.07
N GLU A 423 -32.05 7.06 -3.13
CA GLU A 423 -32.30 5.62 -3.07
C GLU A 423 -31.11 4.93 -2.39
N GLU A 424 -31.26 4.54 -1.12
CA GLU A 424 -30.47 3.50 -0.46
C GLU A 424 -31.37 2.28 -0.29
N GLU A 425 -31.55 1.51 -1.38
CA GLU A 425 -32.16 0.18 -1.29
C GLU A 425 -31.09 -0.81 -0.81
N GLY A 426 -31.23 -1.34 0.41
CA GLY A 426 -30.50 -2.54 0.83
C GLY A 426 -30.09 -2.72 2.29
N GLU A 427 -30.53 -1.91 3.27
CA GLU A 427 -30.13 -2.04 4.69
C GLU A 427 -31.30 -2.06 5.70
N GLU A 428 -32.52 -2.43 5.28
CA GLU A 428 -33.70 -2.30 6.17
C GLU A 428 -33.80 -3.37 7.28
N GLU A 429 -33.20 -4.56 7.12
CA GLU A 429 -33.33 -5.63 8.14
C GLU A 429 -32.23 -5.59 9.23
N GLU A 430 -31.04 -5.02 8.98
CA GLU A 430 -29.97 -4.86 9.99
C GLU A 430 -30.06 -3.55 10.80
N GLU A 431 -30.77 -2.53 10.30
CA GLU A 431 -30.98 -1.27 11.03
C GLU A 431 -31.99 -1.43 12.18
N GLU A 432 -33.05 -2.24 12.04
CA GLU A 432 -34.07 -2.40 13.10
C GLU A 432 -33.52 -3.09 14.36
N GLU A 433 -32.70 -4.14 14.22
CA GLU A 433 -32.08 -4.85 15.36
C GLU A 433 -31.07 -3.95 16.12
N ASN A 434 -30.31 -3.12 15.39
CA ASN A 434 -29.38 -2.16 15.99
C ASN A 434 -30.06 -1.04 16.79
N VAL A 435 -31.30 -0.69 16.47
CA VAL A 435 -32.02 0.40 17.15
C VAL A 435 -32.51 -0.03 18.53
N GLU A 436 -33.03 -1.25 18.67
CA GLU A 436 -33.45 -1.81 19.97
C GLU A 436 -32.26 -1.96 20.92
N ASP A 437 -31.15 -2.55 20.44
CA ASP A 437 -29.92 -2.70 21.21
C ASP A 437 -29.29 -1.35 21.59
N ALA A 438 -29.29 -0.36 20.68
CA ALA A 438 -28.79 0.98 20.96
C ALA A 438 -29.67 1.71 21.98
N GLN A 439 -30.99 1.49 21.95
CA GLN A 439 -31.94 2.04 22.91
C GLN A 439 -31.74 1.43 24.31
N GLU A 440 -31.61 0.11 24.43
CA GLU A 440 -31.32 -0.56 25.70
C GLU A 440 -29.99 -0.10 26.30
N LEU A 441 -28.94 0.03 25.47
CA LEU A 441 -27.65 0.54 25.91
C LEU A 441 -27.74 2.00 26.38
N LEU A 442 -28.47 2.85 25.68
CA LEU A 442 -28.71 4.23 26.09
C LEU A 442 -29.41 4.33 27.43
N ASP A 443 -30.45 3.52 27.63
CA ASP A 443 -31.23 3.52 28.86
C ASP A 443 -30.37 3.02 30.03
N GLY A 444 -29.56 1.98 29.83
CA GLY A 444 -28.58 1.52 30.83
C GLY A 444 -27.50 2.55 31.17
N ILE A 445 -27.01 3.30 30.18
CA ILE A 445 -26.04 4.40 30.38
C ILE A 445 -26.67 5.54 31.19
N LYS A 446 -27.92 5.93 30.86
CA LYS A 446 -28.65 6.98 31.57
C LYS A 446 -28.94 6.58 33.00
N GLU A 447 -29.39 5.35 33.23
CA GLU A 447 -29.64 4.81 34.56
C GLU A 447 -28.35 4.76 35.40
N SER A 448 -27.23 4.29 34.82
CA SER A 448 -25.93 4.28 35.50
C SER A 448 -25.47 5.69 35.88
N MET A 449 -25.67 6.69 35.01
CA MET A 449 -25.36 8.08 35.33
C MET A 449 -26.26 8.67 36.42
N GLU A 450 -27.54 8.29 36.46
CA GLU A 450 -28.48 8.71 37.51
C GLU A 450 -28.13 8.12 38.88
N GLN A 451 -27.74 6.84 38.93
CA GLN A 451 -27.40 6.15 40.16
C GLN A 451 -26.05 6.58 40.76
N ASN A 452 -25.08 6.98 39.92
CA ASN A 452 -23.71 7.29 40.32
C ASN A 452 -23.40 8.80 40.34
N ALA A 453 -24.40 9.65 40.59
CA ALA A 453 -24.24 11.11 40.68
C ALA A 453 -23.54 11.74 39.44
N GLY A 454 -23.84 11.22 38.24
CA GLY A 454 -23.31 11.68 36.97
C GLY A 454 -21.94 11.08 36.57
N GLN A 455 -21.49 10.01 37.23
CA GLN A 455 -20.32 9.24 36.82
C GLN A 455 -20.72 7.93 36.17
N LEU A 456 -20.14 7.61 35.02
CA LEU A 456 -20.34 6.32 34.36
C LEU A 456 -19.53 5.24 35.04
N GLU A 457 -20.09 4.03 35.04
CA GLU A 457 -19.41 2.83 35.51
C GLU A 457 -18.21 2.48 34.60
N ASP A 458 -17.17 1.91 35.21
CA ASP A 458 -15.89 1.65 34.53
C ASP A 458 -16.06 0.72 33.32
N GLN A 459 -17.01 -0.22 33.35
CA GLN A 459 -17.30 -1.15 32.23
C GLN A 459 -17.73 -0.42 30.95
N TYR A 460 -18.65 0.55 31.06
CA TYR A 460 -19.09 1.34 29.91
C TYR A 460 -17.96 2.25 29.40
N ILE A 461 -17.17 2.83 30.31
CA ILE A 461 -16.02 3.65 29.95
C ILE A 461 -14.98 2.85 29.16
N ILE A 462 -14.65 1.64 29.64
CA ILE A 462 -13.69 0.74 28.98
C ILE A 462 -14.22 0.35 27.62
N ARG A 463 -15.51 -0.01 27.51
CA ARG A 463 -16.16 -0.34 26.23
C ARG A 463 -16.03 0.80 25.21
N PHE A 464 -16.41 2.03 25.57
CA PHE A 464 -16.35 3.17 24.64
C PHE A 464 -14.93 3.56 24.26
N ILE A 465 -13.99 3.50 25.21
CA ILE A 465 -12.58 3.77 24.89
C ILE A 465 -12.05 2.67 23.97
N LYS A 466 -12.36 1.40 24.23
CA LYS A 466 -11.92 0.28 23.40
C LYS A 466 -12.48 0.39 21.98
N GLU A 467 -13.75 0.71 21.82
CA GLU A 467 -14.38 0.99 20.53
C GLU A 467 -13.71 2.17 19.81
N LYS A 468 -13.45 3.27 20.53
CA LYS A 468 -12.76 4.44 19.98
C LYS A 468 -11.33 4.10 19.55
N LEU A 469 -10.62 3.27 20.31
CA LEU A 469 -9.27 2.82 19.99
C LEU A 469 -9.24 1.85 18.80
N LYS A 470 -10.30 1.04 18.62
CA LYS A 470 -10.52 0.19 17.44
C LYS A 470 -10.94 0.98 16.20
N SER A 471 -11.34 2.25 16.32
CA SER A 471 -11.68 3.10 15.17
C SER A 471 -10.51 3.27 14.20
N MET A 472 -10.82 3.34 12.90
CA MET A 472 -9.79 3.45 11.83
C MET A 472 -8.83 4.63 12.01
N PRO A 473 -9.28 5.84 12.43
CA PRO A 473 -8.36 6.96 12.64
C PRO A 473 -7.31 6.66 13.75
N CYS A 474 -7.73 6.01 14.84
CA CYS A 474 -6.84 5.63 15.95
C CYS A 474 -5.92 4.46 15.58
N ARG A 475 -6.39 3.49 14.78
CA ARG A 475 -5.57 2.36 14.28
C ARG A 475 -4.53 2.80 13.24
N ASN A 476 -4.86 3.79 12.43
CA ASN A 476 -4.03 4.25 11.34
C ASN A 476 -3.00 5.28 11.81
N GLN A 477 -3.45 6.37 12.44
CA GLN A 477 -2.56 7.46 12.87
C GLN A 477 -1.94 7.20 14.25
N GLY A 478 -2.66 6.48 15.12
CA GLY A 478 -2.35 6.38 16.54
C GLY A 478 -3.22 7.32 17.37
N TYR A 479 -2.92 7.42 18.67
CA TYR A 479 -3.77 8.13 19.62
C TYR A 479 -2.99 8.60 20.86
N ILE A 480 -3.55 9.56 21.58
CA ILE A 480 -3.08 10.02 22.88
C ILE A 480 -4.19 9.82 23.91
N LEU A 481 -3.98 8.89 24.85
CA LEU A 481 -4.86 8.70 26.01
C LEU A 481 -4.48 9.69 27.13
N ASP A 482 -5.44 10.51 27.55
CA ASP A 482 -5.26 11.49 28.63
C ASP A 482 -5.89 11.00 29.94
N GLY A 483 -5.06 10.56 30.87
CA GLY A 483 -5.49 10.27 32.25
C GLY A 483 -6.30 8.99 32.45
N PHE A 484 -6.26 8.07 31.48
CA PHE A 484 -6.86 6.73 31.54
C PHE A 484 -5.93 5.71 30.85
N PRO A 485 -5.82 4.46 31.32
CA PRO A 485 -6.41 3.86 32.54
C PRO A 485 -5.76 4.37 33.84
N LYS A 486 -6.50 4.35 34.96
CA LYS A 486 -5.99 4.80 36.29
C LYS A 486 -5.58 3.65 37.20
N THR A 487 -6.21 2.49 37.05
CA THR A 487 -5.91 1.27 37.81
C THR A 487 -5.34 0.18 36.90
N TYR A 488 -4.66 -0.79 37.52
CA TYR A 488 -4.15 -1.94 36.80
C TYR A 488 -5.28 -2.78 36.19
N ASP A 489 -6.40 -2.93 36.91
CA ASP A 489 -7.55 -3.72 36.45
C ASP A 489 -8.21 -3.09 35.21
N GLN A 490 -8.38 -1.75 35.20
CA GLN A 490 -8.84 -1.02 34.02
C GLN A 490 -7.91 -1.19 32.82
N ALA A 491 -6.58 -1.19 33.05
CA ALA A 491 -5.61 -1.40 31.99
C ALA A 491 -5.66 -2.84 31.45
N LYS A 492 -5.81 -3.82 32.34
CA LYS A 492 -5.95 -5.23 31.97
C LYS A 492 -7.19 -5.43 31.11
N GLU A 493 -8.34 -4.92 31.53
CA GLU A 493 -9.59 -5.05 30.78
C GLU A 493 -9.58 -4.29 29.44
N LEU A 494 -8.97 -3.10 29.40
CA LEU A 494 -8.86 -2.30 28.17
C LEU A 494 -7.97 -2.95 27.11
N PHE A 495 -6.83 -3.52 27.52
CA PHE A 495 -5.80 -4.02 26.60
C PHE A 495 -5.78 -5.55 26.45
N ASN A 496 -6.66 -6.29 27.14
CA ASN A 496 -6.82 -7.72 26.93
C ASN A 496 -7.56 -8.01 25.60
N GLN A 497 -7.13 -9.08 24.92
CA GLN A 497 -7.84 -9.64 23.77
C GLN A 497 -9.18 -10.23 24.22
N GLU A 498 -10.25 -10.02 23.45
CA GLU A 498 -11.62 -10.45 23.79
C GLU A 498 -11.85 -11.96 23.63
N ASP A 499 -10.88 -12.71 23.10
CA ASP A 499 -11.10 -14.10 22.64
C ASP A 499 -10.59 -15.21 23.58
N GLU A 500 -10.13 -14.90 24.80
CA GLU A 500 -9.78 -15.95 25.78
C GLU A 500 -10.57 -15.75 27.07
N GLU A 501 -11.78 -16.31 27.09
CA GLU A 501 -12.41 -16.76 28.32
C GLU A 501 -11.46 -17.77 29.00
N GLU A 502 -11.03 -17.41 30.20
CA GLU A 502 -10.44 -18.30 31.22
C GLU A 502 -9.19 -19.11 30.82
N GLU A 503 -8.00 -18.54 30.95
CA GLU A 503 -6.83 -19.33 31.37
C GLU A 503 -6.02 -18.66 32.49
N GLU A 504 -5.57 -19.54 33.38
CA GLU A 504 -5.16 -19.29 34.77
C GLU A 504 -4.00 -18.31 34.98
N GLU A 505 -3.94 -17.80 36.22
CA GLU A 505 -2.79 -17.12 36.80
C GLU A 505 -1.47 -17.92 36.63
N VAL A 506 -0.72 -17.68 35.56
CA VAL A 506 0.71 -18.04 35.51
C VAL A 506 1.55 -16.79 35.67
N LYS A 507 1.95 -16.54 36.93
CA LYS A 507 2.99 -15.56 37.29
C LYS A 507 4.26 -15.83 36.47
N GLY A 508 4.55 -14.97 35.49
CA GLY A 508 5.88 -14.87 34.88
C GLY A 508 5.98 -14.73 33.37
N LYS A 509 4.88 -14.77 32.60
CA LYS A 509 4.86 -14.43 31.17
C LYS A 509 4.01 -13.17 30.95
N MET A 510 4.42 -12.29 30.02
CA MET A 510 3.60 -11.14 29.60
C MET A 510 2.21 -11.66 29.20
N LEU A 511 1.16 -11.05 29.74
CA LEU A 511 -0.23 -11.37 29.41
C LEU A 511 -0.47 -11.17 27.90
N PRO A 512 -1.40 -11.92 27.28
CA PRO A 512 -1.84 -11.65 25.91
C PRO A 512 -2.41 -10.23 25.84
N HIS A 513 -1.77 -9.37 25.07
CA HIS A 513 -2.18 -7.97 24.91
C HIS A 513 -2.64 -7.72 23.48
N ASP A 514 -3.71 -6.95 23.33
CA ASP A 514 -4.19 -6.51 22.02
C ASP A 514 -3.14 -5.63 21.35
N LYS A 515 -2.40 -6.21 20.40
CA LYS A 515 -1.37 -5.53 19.62
C LYS A 515 -1.94 -4.34 18.82
N LEU A 516 -3.24 -4.37 18.50
CA LEU A 516 -3.92 -3.29 17.78
C LEU A 516 -4.08 -2.05 18.66
N ILE A 517 -4.29 -2.25 19.95
CA ILE A 517 -4.65 -1.16 20.86
C ILE A 517 -3.49 -0.79 21.77
N ILE A 518 -2.67 -1.72 22.29
CA ILE A 518 -1.66 -1.39 23.32
C ILE A 518 -0.60 -0.38 22.82
N PRO A 519 -0.22 0.63 23.63
CA PRO A 519 0.96 1.45 23.39
C PRO A 519 2.22 0.58 23.53
N GLY A 520 2.81 0.17 22.41
CA GLY A 520 3.99 -0.67 22.40
C GLY A 520 5.27 0.07 22.82
N PRO A 521 6.27 -0.62 23.41
CA PRO A 521 7.61 -0.06 23.54
C PRO A 521 8.19 0.20 22.15
N HIS A 522 8.73 1.40 21.95
CA HIS A 522 9.41 1.77 20.71
C HIS A 522 10.58 0.79 20.45
N PRO A 523 10.76 0.23 19.24
CA PRO A 523 11.87 -0.68 18.96
C PRO A 523 13.19 0.09 18.93
N ARG A 524 13.78 0.32 20.10
CA ARG A 524 15.19 0.73 20.25
C ARG A 524 15.99 -0.14 21.22
N HIS A 525 15.37 -1.18 21.78
CA HIS A 525 16.09 -2.20 22.52
C HIS A 525 15.69 -3.56 21.95
N VAL A 526 16.38 -3.92 20.85
CA VAL A 526 16.65 -5.33 20.58
C VAL A 526 17.43 -5.80 21.81
N GLU A 527 16.84 -6.71 22.58
CA GLU A 527 17.53 -7.38 23.67
C GLU A 527 18.72 -8.13 23.07
N ASP A 528 19.90 -7.57 23.24
CA ASP A 528 21.16 -8.24 22.96
C ASP A 528 21.27 -9.41 23.97
N PRO A 529 21.23 -10.68 23.54
CA PRO A 529 21.15 -11.83 24.46
C PRO A 529 22.44 -12.08 25.26
N ASN A 530 23.43 -11.19 25.19
CA ASN A 530 24.74 -11.33 25.82
C ASN A 530 25.01 -10.38 27.00
N LEU A 531 24.02 -9.67 27.53
CA LEU A 531 24.17 -8.92 28.79
C LEU A 531 23.60 -9.65 30.01
N GLY A 532 23.81 -10.96 30.08
CA GLY A 532 23.67 -11.73 31.31
C GLY A 532 24.85 -11.45 32.25
N ALA A 533 24.65 -10.51 33.19
CA ALA A 533 25.34 -10.34 34.47
C ALA A 533 25.80 -8.88 34.71
N SER A 534 24.90 -8.04 35.23
CA SER A 534 25.21 -7.06 36.29
C SER A 534 24.03 -6.10 36.54
N ALA A 535 23.01 -6.55 37.27
CA ALA A 535 22.06 -5.64 37.90
C ALA A 535 21.42 -6.25 39.16
N ALA A 536 22.25 -6.81 40.04
CA ALA A 536 21.86 -7.02 41.44
C ALA A 536 22.46 -5.89 42.27
N ARG A 537 21.67 -4.82 42.51
CA ARG A 537 21.84 -3.96 43.69
C ARG A 537 20.57 -3.15 43.93
N LEU A 538 19.71 -3.74 44.76
CA LEU A 538 18.74 -3.06 45.60
C LEU A 538 19.37 -1.84 46.29
N HIS A 539 18.65 -0.72 46.31
CA HIS A 539 18.63 0.13 47.49
C HIS A 539 17.21 0.63 47.74
N HIS A 540 16.61 0.10 48.80
CA HIS A 540 15.51 0.69 49.55
C HIS A 540 15.80 2.15 49.91
N CYS A 541 14.79 3.02 49.81
CA CYS A 541 14.69 4.18 50.69
C CYS A 541 13.27 4.27 51.25
N HIS A 542 13.19 4.03 52.56
CA HIS A 542 12.04 4.23 53.41
C HIS A 542 11.61 5.70 53.49
N SER A 543 10.33 5.86 53.79
CA SER A 543 9.69 7.03 54.36
C SER A 543 10.46 7.60 55.57
N ASN A 544 10.60 8.93 55.62
CA ASN A 544 10.62 9.64 56.89
C ASN A 544 10.23 11.12 56.73
N THR A 545 9.23 11.51 57.50
CA THR A 545 8.80 12.87 57.77
C THR A 545 9.78 13.56 58.73
N ARG A 546 10.20 14.80 58.45
CA ARG A 546 10.29 15.91 59.44
C ARG A 546 10.85 17.22 58.87
N SER A 547 10.09 18.28 59.17
CA SER A 547 10.50 19.66 59.49
C SER A 547 11.34 20.50 58.51
N ASN A 548 10.69 21.54 57.98
CA ASN A 548 11.24 22.82 57.52
C ASN A 548 12.05 23.52 58.64
N PRO A 549 13.04 24.40 58.36
CA PRO A 549 12.72 25.80 58.02
C PRO A 549 13.72 26.61 57.13
N ARG A 550 13.12 27.61 56.41
CA ARG A 550 13.58 28.99 56.08
C ARG A 550 14.52 29.30 54.88
N LEU A 551 13.92 30.04 53.90
CA LEU A 551 14.27 31.39 53.35
C LEU A 551 15.67 31.58 52.69
N ARG A 552 15.83 31.96 51.41
CA ARG A 552 15.45 33.22 50.69
C ARG A 552 15.73 33.12 49.15
N PRO A 553 15.34 34.10 48.30
CA PRO A 553 14.84 33.85 46.93
C PRO A 553 15.61 34.53 45.76
N THR A 554 15.13 34.22 44.53
CA THR A 554 15.21 34.94 43.21
C THR A 554 16.54 34.97 42.43
N PRO A 555 16.56 35.19 41.09
CA PRO A 555 15.48 35.69 40.21
C PRO A 555 15.24 34.96 38.86
N GLN A 556 14.11 35.35 38.26
CA GLN A 556 13.68 35.13 36.87
C GLN A 556 14.69 35.69 35.85
N LEU A 557 14.81 35.03 34.68
CA LEU A 557 15.29 35.67 33.45
C LEU A 557 14.47 35.18 32.25
N THR A 558 13.88 36.17 31.59
CA THR A 558 13.01 36.15 30.43
C THR A 558 13.77 35.95 29.12
N ALA A 559 13.08 35.30 28.18
CA ALA A 559 13.16 35.33 26.71
C ALA A 559 14.16 36.24 25.98
N THR A 560 14.77 35.70 24.92
CA THR A 560 15.01 36.40 23.65
C THR A 560 14.95 35.40 22.48
N LEU A 561 13.86 35.48 21.71
CA LEU A 561 13.81 35.16 20.28
C LEU A 561 14.34 36.38 19.52
N ASP A 562 15.05 36.14 18.41
CA ASP A 562 15.03 36.93 17.16
C ASP A 562 16.26 36.53 16.29
N PRO A 563 16.26 36.77 14.97
CA PRO A 563 15.14 37.04 14.04
C PRO A 563 14.94 35.94 12.97
#